data_AF-A0A0C9ZF80-F1
#
_entry.id   AF-A0A0C9ZF80-F1
#
_cell.length_a   1.000
_cell.length_b   1.000
_cell.length_c   1.000
_cell.angle_alpha   90.00
_cell.angle_beta   90.00
_cell.angle_gamma   90.00
#
_symmetry.space_group_name_H-M   'P 1'
#
loop_
_entity.id
_entity.type
_entity.pdbx_description
1 polymer ?
#
loop_
_entity_poly.entity_id
_entity_poly.type
_entity_poly.pdbx_seq_one_letter_code
_entity_poly.pdbx_strand_id
1 'polypeptide(L)'
;EVRAFLGIVRYLSNHLPNVATHTRILTTLTTKAAELDFPTWTDQHSNAFQAIKELVVSPECLTTIDHDHPGANKIFLTCDASDYATGAL
;
A
#
# COMPACT_ATOMS: atom_id res chain seq x y z
N GLU A 1 -0.02 5.34 -13.49
CA GLU A 1 -0.07 5.99 -12.16
C GLU A 1 -1.01 5.29 -11.16
N VAL A 2 -2.33 5.47 -11.19
CA VAL A 2 -3.24 4.94 -10.12
C VAL A 2 -3.19 3.42 -9.96
N ARG A 3 -3.11 2.66 -11.06
CA ARG A 3 -2.95 1.18 -11.02
C ARG A 3 -1.62 0.75 -10.38
N ALA A 4 -0.53 1.45 -10.68
CA ALA A 4 0.79 1.14 -10.13
C ALA A 4 0.82 1.41 -8.62
N PHE A 5 0.27 2.56 -8.19
CA PHE A 5 0.10 2.88 -6.77
C PHE A 5 -0.73 1.81 -6.04
N LEU A 6 -1.89 1.44 -6.58
CA LEU A 6 -2.71 0.39 -5.98
C LEU A 6 -2.02 -0.97 -5.95
N GLY A 7 -1.17 -1.28 -6.93
CA GLY A 7 -0.35 -2.50 -6.93
C GLY A 7 0.56 -2.57 -5.69
N ILE A 8 1.27 -1.47 -5.39
CA ILE A 8 2.16 -1.38 -4.22
C ILE A 8 1.36 -1.42 -2.92
N VAL A 9 0.26 -0.67 -2.82
CA VAL A 9 -0.57 -0.64 -1.61
C VAL A 9 -1.16 -2.03 -1.32
N ARG A 10 -1.52 -2.78 -2.37
CA ARG A 10 -2.03 -4.15 -2.24
C ARG A 10 -0.93 -5.13 -1.83
N TYR A 11 0.29 -4.93 -2.31
CA TYR A 11 1.47 -5.67 -1.84
C TYR A 11 1.70 -5.47 -0.33
N LEU A 12 1.57 -4.25 0.16
CA LEU A 12 1.72 -3.90 1.58
C LEU A 12 0.47 -4.17 2.42
N SER A 13 -0.66 -4.59 1.82
CA SER A 13 -1.96 -4.61 2.50
C SER A 13 -2.04 -5.57 3.70
N ASN A 14 -1.22 -6.61 3.75
CA ASN A 14 -1.13 -7.51 4.89
C ASN A 14 -0.56 -6.83 6.15
N HIS A 15 0.13 -5.70 5.99
CA HIS A 15 0.77 -4.95 7.07
C HIS A 15 0.03 -3.64 7.39
N LEU A 16 -1.02 -3.31 6.63
CA LEU A 16 -1.75 -2.05 6.76
C LEU A 16 -3.18 -2.30 7.26
N PRO A 17 -3.50 -1.91 8.51
CA PRO A 17 -4.86 -2.02 9.00
C PRO A 17 -5.81 -1.12 8.19
N ASN A 18 -7.01 -1.62 7.89
CA ASN A 18 -8.11 -0.86 7.26
C ASN A 18 -7.84 -0.28 5.85
N VAL A 19 -6.76 -0.68 5.18
CA VAL A 19 -6.41 -0.18 3.83
C VAL A 19 -7.42 -0.58 2.75
N ALA A 20 -8.19 -1.66 2.97
CA ALA A 20 -9.22 -2.15 2.05
C ALA A 20 -10.33 -1.12 1.78
N THR A 21 -10.69 -0.34 2.80
CA THR A 21 -11.77 0.67 2.69
C THR A 21 -11.38 1.81 1.76
N HIS A 22 -10.14 2.29 1.90
CA HIS A 22 -9.60 3.38 1.07
C HIS A 22 -9.24 2.90 -0.35
N THR A 23 -8.68 1.69 -0.47
CA THR A 23 -8.34 1.12 -1.78
C THR A 23 -9.58 0.80 -2.60
N ARG A 24 -10.73 0.49 -1.99
CA ARG A 24 -12.00 0.30 -2.73
C ARG A 24 -12.41 1.54 -3.54
N ILE A 25 -12.23 2.73 -2.96
CA ILE A 25 -12.55 4.03 -3.61
C ILE A 25 -11.66 4.27 -4.82
N LEU A 26 -10.40 3.84 -4.77
CA LEU A 26 -9.47 3.97 -5.90
C LEU A 26 -9.60 2.80 -6.89
N THR A 27 -10.10 1.64 -6.45
CA THR A 27 -10.25 0.45 -7.30
C THR A 27 -11.29 0.67 -8.41
N THR A 28 -12.35 1.44 -8.13
CA THR A 28 -13.35 1.82 -9.14
C THR A 28 -12.74 2.61 -10.30
N LEU A 29 -11.67 3.38 -10.04
CA LEU A 29 -10.89 4.13 -11.04
C LEU A 29 -9.97 3.26 -11.89
N THR A 30 -9.85 1.97 -11.59
CA THR A 30 -8.96 1.04 -12.31
C THR A 30 -9.69 -0.02 -13.11
N THR A 31 -11.03 0.02 -13.11
CA THR A 31 -11.88 -0.90 -13.88
C THR A 31 -11.62 -0.77 -15.39
N LYS A 32 -11.96 -1.80 -16.18
CA LYS A 32 -11.84 -1.75 -17.65
C LYS A 32 -12.65 -0.60 -18.26
N ALA A 33 -13.74 -0.20 -17.62
CA ALA A 33 -14.53 0.97 -18.04
C ALA A 33 -13.74 2.28 -17.84
N ALA A 34 -13.06 2.43 -16.69
CA ALA A 34 -12.21 3.57 -16.39
C ALA A 34 -10.94 3.67 -17.25
N GLU A 35 -10.57 2.58 -17.94
CA GLU A 35 -9.46 2.55 -18.90
C GLU A 35 -9.84 3.10 -20.28
N LEU A 36 -11.14 3.02 -20.62
CA LEU A 36 -11.68 3.59 -21.85
C LEU A 36 -12.03 5.07 -21.68
N ASP A 37 -12.56 5.44 -20.51
CA ASP A 37 -12.85 6.81 -20.12
C ASP A 37 -12.54 7.00 -18.63
N PHE A 38 -11.49 7.76 -18.32
CA PHE A 38 -11.06 7.91 -16.94
C PHE A 38 -12.03 8.83 -16.18
N PRO A 39 -12.72 8.32 -15.15
CA PRO A 39 -13.70 9.11 -14.42
C PRO A 39 -13.04 10.32 -13.72
N THR A 40 -13.78 11.41 -13.60
CA THR A 40 -13.28 12.65 -13.00
C THR A 40 -12.69 12.40 -11.61
N TRP A 41 -11.47 12.90 -11.40
CA TRP A 41 -10.85 12.87 -10.09
C TRP A 41 -11.60 13.80 -9.13
N THR A 42 -12.01 13.31 -7.96
CA THR A 42 -12.82 14.04 -6.99
C THR A 42 -12.06 14.16 -5.68
N ASP A 43 -12.53 15.03 -4.78
CA ASP A 43 -11.95 15.19 -3.45
C ASP A 43 -11.97 13.89 -2.62
N GLN A 44 -12.95 13.01 -2.86
CA GLN A 44 -12.98 11.70 -2.23
C GLN A 44 -11.80 10.82 -2.67
N HIS A 45 -11.40 10.90 -3.93
CA HIS A 45 -10.23 10.18 -4.45
C HIS A 45 -8.94 10.74 -3.85
N SER A 46 -8.81 12.07 -3.75
CA SER A 46 -7.68 12.73 -3.07
C SER A 46 -7.57 12.33 -1.61
N ASN A 47 -8.68 12.34 -0.87
CA ASN A 47 -8.72 11.97 0.54
C ASN A 47 -8.37 10.49 0.75
N ALA A 48 -8.87 9.59 -0.09
CA ALA A 48 -8.52 8.17 -0.04
C ALA A 48 -7.04 7.94 -0.33
N PHE A 49 -6.47 8.65 -1.32
CA PHE A 49 -5.06 8.58 -1.64
C PHE A 49 -4.18 9.06 -0.48
N GLN A 50 -4.54 10.20 0.13
CA GLN A 50 -3.80 10.76 1.26
C GLN A 50 -3.88 9.86 2.50
N ALA A 51 -5.06 9.34 2.84
CA ALA A 51 -5.24 8.42 3.96
C ALA A 51 -4.41 7.14 3.80
N ILE A 52 -4.28 6.61 2.58
CA ILE A 52 -3.40 5.45 2.31
C ILE A 52 -1.93 5.82 2.54
N LYS A 53 -1.48 7.00 2.11
CA LYS A 53 -0.10 7.44 2.36
C LYS A 53 0.17 7.58 3.86
N GLU A 54 -0.76 8.13 4.61
CA GLU A 54 -0.66 8.26 6.07
C GLU A 54 -0.62 6.90 6.77
N LEU A 55 -1.44 5.94 6.33
CA LEU A 55 -1.39 4.56 6.83
C LEU A 55 -0.05 3.87 6.55
N VAL A 56 0.53 4.06 5.36
CA VAL A 56 1.82 3.47 4.99
C VAL A 56 2.97 4.06 5.80
N VAL A 57 2.89 5.35 6.17
CA VAL A 57 3.91 6.03 6.97
C VAL A 57 3.65 5.87 8.49
N SER A 58 2.53 5.24 8.88
CA SER A 58 2.17 5.04 10.29
C SER A 58 3.16 4.10 10.99
N PRO A 59 3.55 4.41 12.24
CA PRO A 59 4.41 3.54 13.04
C PRO A 59 3.81 2.15 13.32
N GLU A 60 2.49 1.97 13.18
CA GLU A 60 1.84 0.65 13.31
C GLU A 60 2.22 -0.33 12.19
N CYS A 61 2.74 0.17 11.06
CA CYS A 61 3.23 -0.68 9.96
C CYS A 61 4.59 -1.34 10.28
N LEU A 62 5.29 -0.88 11.34
CA LEU A 62 6.61 -1.38 11.73
C LEU A 62 6.51 -1.98 13.15
N THR A 63 6.39 -3.31 13.24
CA THR A 63 6.44 -4.02 14.52
C THR A 63 7.89 -4.10 15.00
N THR A 64 8.16 -3.69 16.24
CA THR A 64 9.47 -3.86 16.88
C THR A 64 9.78 -5.33 17.08
N ILE A 65 10.95 -5.78 16.64
CA ILE A 65 11.43 -7.14 16.85
C ILE A 65 11.90 -7.26 18.30
N ASP A 66 11.17 -8.02 19.11
CA ASP A 66 11.65 -8.47 20.42
C ASP A 66 12.65 -9.62 20.19
N HIS A 67 13.94 -9.32 20.40
CA HIS A 67 15.04 -10.27 20.21
C HIS A 67 15.14 -11.30 21.33
N ASP A 68 14.59 -11.02 22.51
CA ASP A 68 14.65 -11.91 23.67
C ASP A 68 13.46 -12.88 23.67
N HIS A 69 12.30 -12.44 23.15
CA HIS A 69 11.07 -13.25 23.05
C HIS A 69 10.36 -13.05 21.71
N PRO A 70 10.89 -13.58 20.59
CA PRO A 70 10.32 -13.37 19.26
C PRO A 70 8.90 -13.97 19.06
N GLY A 71 8.44 -14.85 19.95
CA GLY A 71 7.09 -15.42 19.88
C GLY A 71 6.78 -16.09 18.53
N ALA A 72 5.58 -15.84 17.98
CA ALA A 72 5.19 -16.29 16.63
C ALA A 72 5.49 -15.24 15.53
N ASN A 73 6.23 -14.18 15.85
CA ASN A 73 6.51 -13.10 14.91
C ASN A 73 7.47 -13.60 13.83
N LYS A 74 6.97 -13.73 12.60
CA LYS A 74 7.77 -14.11 11.43
C LYS A 74 8.39 -12.86 10.83
N ILE A 75 9.72 -12.83 10.73
CA ILE A 75 10.45 -11.78 10.03
C ILE A 75 10.46 -12.14 8.54
N PHE A 76 9.95 -11.25 7.71
CA PHE A 76 10.00 -11.37 6.26
C PHE A 76 10.89 -10.25 5.72
N LEU A 77 11.94 -10.62 5.00
CA LEU A 77 12.80 -9.67 4.29
C LEU A 77 12.44 -9.74 2.82
N THR A 78 11.97 -8.63 2.26
CA THR A 78 11.79 -8.49 0.82
C THR A 78 12.86 -7.58 0.28
N CYS A 79 13.72 -8.11 -0.58
CA CYS A 79 14.69 -7.30 -1.32
C CYS A 79 14.17 -7.05 -2.73
N ASP A 80 14.13 -5.78 -3.13
CA ASP A 80 13.97 -5.40 -4.54
C ASP A 80 15.35 -5.01 -5.08
N ALA A 81 15.74 -5.62 -6.19
CA ALA A 81 16.97 -5.28 -6.88
C ALA A 81 16.58 -4.49 -8.14
N SER A 82 16.79 -3.17 -8.10
CA SER A 82 16.72 -2.34 -9.30
C SER A 82 18.07 -2.31 -10.00
N ASP A 83 18.08 -2.04 -11.31
CA ASP A 83 19.31 -1.95 -12.12
C ASP A 83 20.34 -0.92 -11.59
N TYR A 84 19.92 -0.02 -10.69
CA TYR A 84 20.76 1.03 -10.10
C TYR A 84 21.09 0.83 -8.62
N ALA A 85 20.26 0.12 -7.85
CA ALA A 85 20.45 -0.05 -6.41
C ALA A 85 19.59 -1.18 -5.81
N THR A 86 20.04 -1.73 -4.68
CA THR A 86 19.32 -2.71 -3.88
C THR A 86 18.49 -2.01 -2.79
N GLY A 87 17.18 -2.24 -2.78
CA GLY A 87 16.27 -1.87 -1.69
C GLY A 87 15.90 -3.11 -0.86
N ALA A 88 15.73 -2.95 0.45
CA ALA A 88 15.27 -4.03 1.33
C ALA A 88 14.22 -3.49 2.31
N LEU A 89 13.17 -4.27 2.54
CA LEU A 89 12.05 -3.97 3.43
C LEU A 89 11.72 -5.19 4.30
#